data_AF-A0A6B0T7Z5-F1
#
_entry.id   AF-A0A6B0T7Z5-F1
#
_cell.length_a   1.000
_cell.length_b   1.000
_cell.length_c   1.000
_cell.angle_alpha   90.00
_cell.angle_beta   90.00
_cell.angle_gamma   90.00
#
_symmetry.space_group_name_H-M   'P 1'
#
loop_
_entity.id
_entity.type
_entity.pdbx_description
1 polymer ?
#
loop_
_entity_poly.entity_id
_entity_poly.type
_entity_poly.pdbx_seq_one_letter_code
_entity_poly.pdbx_strand_id
1 'polypeptide(L)'
;MTRRHEVLTAVVGAIAEAEDCSPQALSYSLAEYVETGALATLAASEHTEWELTFEVPDHTVTVRGDGAVLVDDVLRERLDAQSRQLS
;
A
#
# COMPACT_ATOMS: atom_id res chain seq x y z
N MET A 1 5.83 -16.27 -2.26
CA MET A 1 5.28 -16.15 -0.89
C MET A 1 5.43 -14.72 -0.34
N THR A 2 5.49 -13.68 -1.18
CA THR A 2 6.12 -12.41 -0.76
C THR A 2 5.18 -11.19 -0.76
N ARG A 3 4.02 -11.25 -1.43
CA ARG A 3 3.09 -10.11 -1.58
C ARG A 3 2.51 -9.55 -0.27
N ARG A 4 2.36 -10.38 0.77
CA ARG A 4 1.69 -9.99 2.04
C ARG A 4 2.45 -8.94 2.84
N HIS A 5 3.76 -9.10 2.99
CA HIS A 5 4.57 -8.14 3.75
C HIS A 5 4.97 -6.95 2.87
N GLU A 6 5.17 -7.21 1.57
CA GLU A 6 5.47 -6.18 0.59
C GLU A 6 4.35 -5.14 0.50
N VAL A 7 3.07 -5.54 0.52
CA VAL A 7 1.95 -4.58 0.47
C VAL A 7 1.92 -3.65 1.67
N LEU A 8 2.20 -4.15 2.88
CA LEU A 8 2.19 -3.31 4.08
C LEU A 8 3.34 -2.30 4.03
N THR A 9 4.54 -2.75 3.64
CA THR A 9 5.68 -1.84 3.47
C THR A 9 5.45 -0.82 2.37
N ALA A 10 4.84 -1.22 1.24
CA ALA A 10 4.49 -0.33 0.15
C ALA A 10 3.46 0.73 0.56
N VAL A 11 2.41 0.34 1.29
CA VAL A 11 1.42 1.29 1.80
C VAL A 11 2.05 2.29 2.75
N VAL A 12 2.82 1.83 3.73
CA VAL A 12 3.51 2.72 4.67
C VAL A 12 4.49 3.65 3.94
N GLY A 13 5.23 3.13 2.96
CA GLY A 13 6.14 3.93 2.12
C GLY A 13 5.41 5.00 1.31
N ALA A 14 4.31 4.64 0.67
CA ALA A 14 3.49 5.56 -0.13
C ALA A 14 2.91 6.70 0.71
N ILE A 15 2.42 6.41 1.91
CA ILE A 15 1.91 7.43 2.84
C ILE A 15 3.06 8.34 3.31
N ALA A 16 4.19 7.76 3.72
CA ALA A 16 5.33 8.55 4.16
C ALA A 16 5.86 9.49 3.07
N GLU A 17 5.87 9.05 1.80
CA GLU A 17 6.21 9.90 0.67
C GLU A 17 5.20 11.05 0.48
N ALA A 18 3.91 10.79 0.68
CA ALA A 18 2.88 11.83 0.60
C ALA A 18 3.01 12.86 1.74
N GLU A 19 3.45 12.43 2.93
CA GLU A 19 3.73 13.29 4.09
C GLU A 19 5.13 13.94 4.07
N ASP A 20 5.94 13.70 3.02
CA ASP A 20 7.34 14.14 2.93
C ASP A 20 8.18 13.74 4.16
N CYS A 21 7.93 12.53 4.67
CA CYS A 21 8.56 12.00 5.87
C CYS A 21 9.13 10.60 5.63
N SER A 22 9.84 10.08 6.62
CA SER A 22 10.29 8.68 6.59
C SER A 22 9.19 7.76 7.12
N PRO A 23 9.08 6.50 6.66
CA PRO A 23 8.13 5.51 7.19
C PRO A 23 8.13 5.36 8.72
N GLN A 24 9.28 5.59 9.35
CA GLN A 24 9.46 5.51 10.82
C GLN A 24 9.08 6.80 11.55
N ALA A 25 8.88 7.90 10.81
CA ALA A 25 8.51 9.21 11.32
C ALA A 25 6.99 9.45 11.29
N LEU A 26 6.22 8.54 10.69
CA LEU A 26 4.76 8.56 10.76
C LEU A 26 4.32 8.55 12.23
N SER A 27 3.42 9.47 12.57
CA SER A 27 2.98 9.69 13.95
C SER A 27 1.95 8.66 14.43
N TYR A 28 1.56 7.74 13.57
CA TYR A 28 0.50 6.76 13.80
C TYR A 28 0.84 5.41 13.18
N SER A 29 0.17 4.36 13.66
CA SER A 29 0.26 3.03 13.07
C SER A 29 -0.82 2.82 12.01
N LEU A 30 -0.46 2.21 10.88
CA LEU A 30 -1.43 1.81 9.84
C LEU A 30 -2.56 0.92 10.40
N ALA A 31 -2.25 0.11 11.41
CA ALA A 31 -3.23 -0.78 12.06
C ALA A 31 -4.34 -0.04 12.83
N GLU A 32 -4.19 1.26 13.06
CA GLU A 32 -5.23 2.10 13.68
C GLU A 32 -6.36 2.46 12.71
N TYR A 33 -6.08 2.42 11.39
CA TYR A 33 -6.99 2.88 10.34
C TYR A 33 -7.48 1.76 9.44
N VAL A 34 -6.71 0.67 9.32
CA VAL A 34 -7.07 -0.47 8.49
C VAL A 34 -6.67 -1.78 9.16
N GLU A 35 -7.50 -2.81 8.98
CA GLU A 35 -7.18 -4.16 9.43
C GLU A 35 -6.05 -4.74 8.56
N THR A 36 -4.81 -4.56 9.02
CA THR A 36 -3.60 -4.96 8.28
C THR A 36 -3.59 -6.45 7.94
N GLY A 37 -4.22 -7.30 8.76
CA GLY A 37 -4.40 -8.73 8.48
C GLY A 37 -5.34 -9.02 7.31
N ALA A 38 -6.40 -8.23 7.16
CA ALA A 38 -7.32 -8.34 6.03
C ALA A 38 -6.67 -7.83 4.74
N LEU A 39 -5.98 -6.69 4.77
CA LEU A 39 -5.22 -6.17 3.63
C LEU A 39 -4.14 -7.17 3.17
N ALA A 40 -3.40 -7.72 4.12
CA ALA A 40 -2.46 -8.81 3.91
C ALA A 40 -3.08 -10.03 3.21
N THR A 41 -4.32 -10.38 3.58
CA THR A 41 -5.06 -11.51 3.01
C THR A 41 -5.54 -11.18 1.59
N LEU A 42 -6.03 -9.96 1.35
CA LEU A 42 -6.43 -9.49 0.02
C LEU A 42 -5.24 -9.48 -0.96
N ALA A 43 -4.08 -8.98 -0.52
CA ALA A 43 -2.85 -8.98 -1.32
C ALA A 43 -2.29 -10.38 -1.59
N ALA A 44 -2.62 -11.36 -0.76
CA ALA A 44 -2.28 -12.76 -0.98
C ALA A 44 -3.28 -13.49 -1.90
N SER A 45 -4.43 -12.88 -2.19
CA SER A 45 -5.42 -13.43 -3.11
C SER A 45 -4.85 -13.50 -4.54
N GLU A 46 -5.27 -14.52 -5.28
CA GLU A 46 -4.99 -14.62 -6.72
C GLU A 46 -5.86 -13.67 -7.54
N HIS A 47 -6.97 -13.20 -6.97
CA HIS A 47 -7.85 -12.23 -7.60
C HIS A 47 -7.25 -10.82 -7.49
N THR A 48 -7.17 -10.13 -8.62
CA THR A 48 -6.73 -8.74 -8.70
C THR A 48 -7.91 -7.76 -8.81
N GLU A 49 -9.13 -8.27 -8.95
CA GLU A 49 -10.38 -7.51 -9.08
C GLU A 49 -10.89 -7.07 -7.70
N TRP A 50 -10.09 -6.29 -6.99
CA TRP A 50 -10.50 -5.66 -5.75
C TRP A 50 -9.80 -4.32 -5.57
N GLU A 51 -10.44 -3.46 -4.80
CA GLU A 51 -9.94 -2.16 -4.37
C GLU A 51 -10.29 -1.99 -2.89
N LEU A 52 -9.34 -1.53 -2.10
CA LEU A 52 -9.52 -1.18 -0.70
C LEU A 52 -9.11 0.28 -0.50
N THR A 53 -10.09 1.11 -0.15
CA THR A 53 -9.88 2.52 0.18
C THR A 53 -10.13 2.74 1.66
N PHE A 54 -9.23 3.46 2.32
CA PHE A 54 -9.33 3.85 3.72
C PHE A 54 -8.70 5.23 3.93
N GLU A 55 -9.13 5.90 5.00
CA GLU A 55 -8.64 7.23 5.36
C GLU A 55 -7.60 7.11 6.48
N VAL A 56 -6.51 7.86 6.34
CA VAL A 56 -5.52 8.13 7.39
C VAL A 56 -5.52 9.64 7.64
N PRO A 57 -4.80 10.16 8.66
CA PRO A 57 -4.70 11.60 8.85
C PRO A 57 -4.26 12.30 7.56
N ASP A 58 -5.00 13.33 7.17
CA ASP A 58 -4.74 14.20 6.01
C ASP A 58 -4.71 13.55 4.61
N HIS A 59 -4.88 12.22 4.52
CA HIS A 59 -4.73 11.48 3.27
C HIS A 59 -5.77 10.36 3.08
N THR A 60 -6.16 10.12 1.83
CA THR A 60 -6.94 8.93 1.44
C THR A 60 -6.03 7.93 0.73
N VAL A 61 -6.04 6.68 1.18
CA VAL A 61 -5.20 5.61 0.63
C VAL A 61 -6.06 4.59 -0.09
N THR A 62 -5.70 4.28 -1.33
CA THR A 62 -6.33 3.24 -2.14
C THR A 62 -5.32 2.18 -2.54
N VAL A 63 -5.60 0.93 -2.19
CA VAL A 63 -4.81 -0.24 -2.59
C VAL A 63 -5.62 -1.08 -3.54
N ARG A 64 -5.03 -1.47 -4.66
CA ARG A 64 -5.67 -2.32 -5.68
C ARG A 64 -5.05 -3.71 -5.72
N GLY A 65 -5.83 -4.67 -6.19
CA GLY A 65 -5.40 -6.06 -6.36
C GLY A 65 -4.32 -6.27 -7.41
N ASP A 66 -4.07 -5.28 -8.27
CA ASP A 66 -2.92 -5.21 -9.18
C ASP A 66 -1.65 -4.65 -8.52
N GLY A 67 -1.64 -4.51 -7.18
CA GLY A 67 -0.48 -4.03 -6.43
C GLY A 67 -0.20 -2.54 -6.57
N ALA A 68 -1.12 -1.75 -7.16
CA ALA A 68 -1.05 -0.30 -7.14
C ALA A 68 -1.44 0.26 -5.76
N VAL A 69 -0.64 1.21 -5.26
CA VAL A 69 -0.95 2.00 -4.05
C VAL A 69 -1.03 3.47 -4.43
N LEU A 70 -2.20 4.06 -4.18
CA LEU A 70 -2.49 5.46 -4.44
C LEU A 70 -2.71 6.20 -3.12
N VAL A 71 -2.20 7.42 -3.04
CA VAL A 71 -2.46 8.36 -1.95
C VAL A 71 -3.02 9.63 -2.57
N ASP A 72 -4.21 10.04 -2.14
CA ASP A 72 -4.98 11.16 -2.70
C ASP A 72 -5.15 11.05 -4.23
N ASP A 73 -5.55 9.85 -4.69
CA ASP A 73 -5.68 9.48 -6.10
C ASP A 73 -4.38 9.55 -6.94
N VAL A 74 -3.23 9.81 -6.31
CA VAL A 74 -1.92 9.81 -6.95
C VAL A 74 -1.24 8.47 -6.70
N LEU A 75 -0.89 7.75 -7.76
CA LEU A 75 -0.08 6.54 -7.66
C LEU A 75 1.30 6.87 -7.08
N ARG A 76 1.64 6.22 -5.96
CA ARG A 76 2.94 6.34 -5.30
C ARG A 76 3.80 5.11 -5.48
N GLU A 77 3.23 3.93 -5.26
CA GLU A 77 3.96 2.67 -5.30
C GLU A 77 3.25 1.65 -6.19
N ARG A 78 4.04 0.78 -6.85
CA ARG A 78 3.51 -0.37 -7.59
C ARG A 78 4.36 -1.61 -7.33
N LEU A 79 3.77 -2.60 -6.69
CA LEU A 79 4.43 -3.85 -6.32
C LEU A 79 4.83 -4.73 -7.51
N ASP A 80 4.20 -4.54 -8.67
CA ASP A 80 4.49 -5.27 -9.91
C ASP A 80 5.73 -4.77 -10.68
N ALA A 81 6.40 -3.72 -10.20
CA ALA A 81 7.47 -3.05 -10.96
C ALA A 81 8.80 -3.82 -11.06
N GLN A 82 8.99 -4.94 -10.34
CA GLN A 82 10.27 -5.69 -10.36
C GLN A 82 10.36 -6.85 -11.38
N SER A 83 9.54 -6.89 -12.44
CA SER A 83 9.68 -7.94 -13.49
C SER A 83 9.79 -7.44 -14.94
N ARG A 84 9.96 -6.13 -15.16
CA ARG A 84 10.19 -5.58 -16.52
C ARG A 84 11.45 -4.71 -16.63
N GLN A 85 12.54 -5.10 -15.98
CA GLN A 85 13.85 -4.50 -16.23
C GLN A 85 14.86 -5.57 -16.67
N LEU A 86 14.93 -5.75 -17.99
CA LEU A 86 16.13 -6.04 -18.82
C LEU A 86 17.08 -7.19 -18.42
N SER A 87 17.01 -8.31 -19.16
CA SER A 87 18.12 -8.82 -20.00
C SER A 87 17.69 -10.03 -20.82
#